data_AF-A0AAD8N102-F1
#
_entry.id   AF-A0AAD8N102-F1
#
_cell.length_a   1.000
_cell.length_b   1.000
_cell.length_c   1.000
_cell.angle_alpha   90.00
_cell.angle_beta   90.00
_cell.angle_gamma   90.00
#
_symmetry.space_group_name_H-M   'P 1'
#
loop_
_entity.id
_entity.type
_entity.pdbx_description
1 polymer ?
#
loop_
_entity_poly.entity_id
_entity_poly.type
_entity_poly.pdbx_seq_one_letter_code
_entity_poly.pdbx_strand_id
1 'polypeptide(L)'
;MIQCLVLIRAWKLRVDGANTVDNVLINDSPKESSSIESNISSINSSKEIAMLPHDSPKQLLFDCAITISNGNVENASTMIDELRQRVSIQGEPSERIAAYMVEALAARMATSGKGLYKALKCKEAPSLDRLSAMQVLFEVCPCFRFGFMAANGAIIEALENERKVHIIDFDINQGSQYIALLQTLANHRGKLPLLRLTGVDDPESMQRATGSLNLIGQRLEQLAEALEVPFEFQAVVANTEAVTPAILDHHPDEALIVNFAFQLHHMPDESVSTVNQRGTNFPILSPAVYNVLT
;
A
#
# COMPACT_ATOMS: atom_id res chain seq x y z
N MET A 1 -9.92 2.26 -1.12
CA MET A 1 -10.36 0.85 -1.24
C MET A 1 -9.08 0.07 -1.42
N ILE A 2 -8.60 -0.63 -0.39
CA ILE A 2 -7.32 -1.35 -0.45
C ILE A 2 -7.41 -2.38 -1.57
N GLN A 3 -6.53 -2.27 -2.56
CA GLN A 3 -6.37 -3.32 -3.55
C GLN A 3 -5.38 -4.32 -2.95
N CYS A 4 -5.88 -5.50 -2.54
CA CYS A 4 -5.02 -6.63 -2.23
C CYS A 4 -4.71 -7.33 -3.55
N LEU A 5 -3.46 -7.29 -4.00
CA LEU A 5 -3.01 -8.11 -5.11
C LEU A 5 -2.23 -9.29 -4.51
N VAL A 6 -2.86 -10.46 -4.46
CA VAL A 6 -2.17 -11.71 -4.14
C VAL A 6 -1.78 -12.34 -5.48
N LEU A 7 -0.48 -12.33 -5.79
CA LEU A 7 0.06 -13.02 -6.96
C LEU A 7 0.63 -14.36 -6.51
N ILE A 8 -0.18 -15.42 -6.62
CA ILE A 8 0.28 -16.80 -6.48
C ILE A 8 0.88 -17.21 -7.83
N ARG A 9 2.21 -17.29 -7.92
CA ARG A 9 2.85 -17.97 -9.05
C ARG A 9 3.03 -19.44 -8.68
N ALA A 10 2.01 -20.24 -8.97
CA ALA A 10 2.10 -21.69 -8.85
C ALA A 10 3.08 -22.25 -9.90
N TRP A 11 4.30 -22.62 -9.49
CA TRP A 11 5.21 -23.38 -10.34
C TRP A 11 5.19 -24.86 -9.93
N LYS A 12 4.16 -25.58 -10.40
CA LYS A 12 4.17 -27.05 -10.37
C LYS A 12 3.21 -27.67 -11.38
N LEU A 13 3.46 -27.45 -12.67
CA LEU A 13 3.04 -28.38 -13.73
C LEU A 13 3.83 -28.06 -15.03
N ARG A 14 4.41 -29.12 -15.62
CA ARG A 14 5.04 -29.21 -16.96
C ARG A 14 6.58 -29.20 -17.04
N VAL A 15 7.22 -30.02 -16.20
CA VAL A 15 8.42 -30.79 -16.63
C VAL A 15 8.02 -32.12 -17.28
N ASP A 16 6.79 -32.63 -17.11
CA ASP A 16 6.34 -33.86 -17.76
C ASP A 16 5.06 -33.63 -18.58
N GLY A 17 5.07 -34.02 -19.86
CA GLY A 17 3.84 -34.19 -20.67
C GLY A 17 3.79 -33.41 -21.99
N ALA A 18 4.42 -33.99 -23.01
CA ALA A 18 4.19 -33.68 -24.42
C ALA A 18 2.77 -34.11 -24.88
N ASN A 19 2.26 -33.39 -25.88
CA ASN A 19 1.16 -33.71 -26.80
C ASN A 19 -0.26 -33.85 -26.20
N THR A 20 -1.14 -32.90 -26.49
CA THR A 20 -2.22 -33.04 -27.50
C THR A 20 -2.99 -31.72 -27.65
N VAL A 21 -3.36 -31.43 -28.88
CA VAL A 21 -4.22 -30.33 -29.33
C VAL A 21 -5.66 -30.66 -28.94
N ASP A 22 -6.44 -29.68 -28.47
CA ASP A 22 -7.86 -29.59 -28.81
C ASP A 22 -8.42 -28.17 -28.61
N ASN A 23 -9.02 -27.67 -29.70
CA ASN A 23 -9.82 -26.46 -29.81
C ASN A 23 -11.21 -26.70 -29.20
N VAL A 24 -11.71 -25.79 -28.36
CA VAL A 24 -13.16 -25.55 -28.25
C VAL A 24 -13.46 -24.06 -28.01
N LEU A 25 -14.30 -23.54 -28.90
CA LEU A 25 -14.95 -22.22 -28.94
C LEU A 25 -15.93 -22.03 -27.78
N ILE A 26 -16.04 -20.80 -27.25
CA ILE A 26 -17.30 -20.30 -26.65
C ILE A 26 -17.56 -18.85 -27.08
N ASN A 27 -18.77 -18.63 -27.57
CA ASN A 27 -19.35 -17.46 -28.22
C ASN A 27 -19.70 -16.27 -27.30
N ASP A 28 -19.84 -15.14 -28.00
CA ASP A 28 -20.48 -13.83 -27.76
C ASP A 28 -21.65 -13.68 -26.76
N SER A 29 -21.56 -12.56 -26.02
CA SER A 29 -22.52 -11.45 -25.73
C SER A 29 -24.04 -11.69 -25.52
N PRO A 30 -24.70 -10.82 -24.73
CA PRO A 30 -25.45 -9.75 -25.40
C PRO A 30 -25.34 -8.34 -24.77
N LYS A 31 -25.49 -7.36 -25.68
CA LYS A 31 -25.56 -5.91 -25.50
C LYS A 31 -26.87 -5.47 -24.84
N GLU A 32 -26.80 -4.42 -24.03
CA GLU A 32 -27.94 -3.50 -23.83
C GLU A 32 -27.58 -2.10 -24.31
N SER A 33 -28.52 -1.54 -25.07
CA SER A 33 -28.50 -0.24 -25.73
C SER A 33 -29.41 0.73 -24.98
N SER A 34 -29.00 2.00 -24.85
CA SER A 34 -29.94 3.11 -25.12
C SER A 34 -29.18 4.38 -25.49
N SER A 35 -29.56 4.90 -26.66
CA SER A 35 -29.19 6.18 -27.25
C SER A 35 -30.18 7.25 -26.82
N ILE A 36 -29.72 8.44 -26.44
CA ILE A 36 -30.54 9.65 -26.48
C ILE A 36 -29.77 10.75 -27.20
N GLU A 37 -30.47 11.34 -28.17
CA GLU A 37 -30.02 12.21 -29.24
C GLU A 37 -29.66 13.63 -28.78
N SER A 38 -28.79 14.23 -29.59
CA SER A 38 -28.40 15.63 -29.61
C SER A 38 -29.55 16.57 -29.99
N ASN A 39 -29.65 17.73 -29.32
CA ASN A 39 -30.26 18.92 -29.91
C ASN A 39 -29.32 20.12 -29.75
N ILE A 40 -28.82 20.60 -30.89
CA ILE A 40 -28.09 21.85 -31.06
C ILE A 40 -29.13 22.97 -31.13
N SER A 41 -29.00 24.00 -30.30
CA SER A 41 -29.55 25.32 -30.62
C SER A 41 -28.54 26.40 -30.23
N SER A 42 -28.12 27.15 -31.24
CA SER A 42 -27.18 28.26 -31.16
C SER A 42 -27.93 29.53 -30.79
N ILE A 43 -27.62 30.15 -29.65
CA ILE A 43 -27.95 31.56 -29.38
C ILE A 43 -26.75 32.22 -28.68
N ASN A 44 -26.11 33.15 -29.40
CA ASN A 44 -25.13 34.09 -28.87
C ASN A 44 -25.75 34.95 -27.77
N SER A 45 -25.08 35.03 -26.62
CA SER A 45 -25.29 36.11 -25.65
C SER A 45 -23.99 36.36 -24.91
N SER A 46 -23.34 37.47 -25.25
CA SER A 46 -22.27 38.07 -24.48
C SER A 46 -22.78 38.34 -23.07
N LYS A 47 -22.41 37.49 -22.11
CA LYS A 47 -22.60 37.74 -20.69
C LYS A 47 -21.28 37.50 -19.99
N GLU A 48 -20.83 38.55 -19.32
CA GLU A 48 -19.79 38.52 -18.30
C GLU A 48 -19.92 37.24 -17.46
N ILE A 49 -18.81 36.52 -17.29
CA ILE A 49 -18.74 35.37 -16.39
C ILE A 49 -18.80 35.93 -14.96
N ALA A 50 -20.00 36.27 -14.51
CA ALA A 50 -20.28 36.34 -13.09
C ALA A 50 -20.10 34.91 -12.55
N MET A 51 -19.14 34.72 -11.65
CA MET A 51 -18.92 33.45 -10.97
C MET A 51 -20.26 33.00 -10.37
N LEU A 52 -20.78 31.87 -10.85
CA LEU A 52 -21.87 31.17 -10.19
C LEU A 52 -21.45 30.90 -8.74
N PRO A 53 -22.33 31.07 -7.74
CA PRO A 53 -22.02 30.67 -6.38
C PRO A 53 -21.56 29.21 -6.40
N HIS A 54 -20.34 28.93 -5.96
CA HIS A 54 -19.94 27.55 -5.77
C HIS A 54 -20.72 27.03 -4.56
N ASP A 55 -21.76 26.24 -4.84
CA ASP A 55 -22.72 25.77 -3.82
C ASP A 55 -22.08 24.83 -2.78
N SER A 56 -20.89 24.28 -3.05
CA SER A 56 -20.16 23.45 -2.09
C SER A 56 -18.64 23.69 -2.10
N PRO A 57 -17.94 23.57 -0.95
CA PRO A 57 -16.49 23.58 -0.89
C PRO A 57 -15.84 22.55 -1.82
N LYS A 58 -16.52 21.41 -2.05
CA LYS A 58 -16.07 20.37 -2.98
C LYS A 58 -16.00 20.88 -4.43
N GLN A 59 -17.03 21.55 -4.91
CA GLN A 59 -17.02 22.12 -6.27
C GLN A 59 -15.96 23.21 -6.40
N LEU A 60 -15.90 24.11 -5.41
CA LEU A 60 -14.92 25.19 -5.40
C LEU A 60 -13.46 24.66 -5.41
N LEU A 61 -13.19 23.51 -4.76
CA LEU A 61 -11.90 22.81 -4.86
C LEU A 61 -11.57 22.36 -6.29
N PHE A 62 -12.53 21.77 -7.01
CA PHE A 62 -12.31 21.34 -8.40
C PHE A 62 -12.08 22.53 -9.31
N ASP A 63 -12.91 23.57 -9.17
CA ASP A 63 -12.81 24.77 -9.98
C ASP A 63 -11.50 25.52 -9.71
N CYS A 64 -11.04 25.54 -8.45
CA CYS A 64 -9.73 26.07 -8.08
C CYS A 64 -8.60 25.26 -8.74
N ALA A 65 -8.69 23.93 -8.75
CA ALA A 65 -7.69 23.07 -9.40
C ALA A 65 -7.61 23.31 -10.92
N ILE A 66 -8.76 23.46 -11.58
CA ILE A 66 -8.85 23.81 -13.01
C ILE A 66 -8.22 25.18 -13.26
N THR A 67 -8.55 26.17 -12.42
CA THR A 67 -8.03 27.55 -12.52
C THR A 67 -6.51 27.59 -12.38
N ILE A 68 -5.95 26.84 -11.42
CA ILE A 68 -4.50 26.65 -11.28
C ILE A 68 -3.90 26.00 -12.53
N SER A 69 -4.54 24.96 -13.06
CA SER A 69 -4.07 24.27 -14.27
C SER A 69 -4.05 25.18 -15.50
N ASN A 70 -4.96 26.15 -15.57
CA ASN A 70 -5.03 27.14 -16.64
C ASN A 70 -4.05 28.32 -16.46
N GLY A 71 -3.26 28.33 -15.37
CA GLY A 71 -2.28 29.37 -15.09
C GLY A 71 -2.87 30.70 -14.58
N ASN A 72 -4.15 30.72 -14.21
CA ASN A 72 -4.79 31.93 -13.69
C ASN A 72 -4.58 32.02 -12.17
N VAL A 73 -3.42 32.54 -11.79
CA VAL A 73 -2.97 32.61 -10.39
C VAL A 73 -3.84 33.55 -9.54
N GLU A 74 -4.29 34.68 -10.10
CA GLU A 74 -5.08 35.67 -9.36
C GLU A 74 -6.45 35.12 -8.95
N ASN A 75 -7.17 34.50 -9.88
CA ASN A 75 -8.46 33.88 -9.58
C ASN A 75 -8.29 32.69 -8.64
N ALA A 76 -7.27 31.85 -8.87
CA ALA A 76 -6.97 30.72 -7.98
C ALA A 76 -6.69 31.17 -6.55
N SER A 77 -5.93 32.27 -6.36
CA SER A 77 -5.67 32.84 -5.03
C SER A 77 -6.96 33.26 -4.34
N THR A 78 -7.86 33.93 -5.07
CA THR A 78 -9.17 34.36 -4.53
C THR A 78 -10.02 33.16 -4.10
N MET A 79 -10.05 32.11 -4.91
CA MET A 79 -10.77 30.87 -4.59
C MET A 79 -10.18 30.13 -3.39
N ILE A 80 -8.84 30.13 -3.24
CA ILE A 80 -8.17 29.57 -2.06
C ILE A 80 -8.56 30.34 -0.80
N ASP A 81 -8.57 31.67 -0.85
CA ASP A 81 -8.95 32.50 0.31
C ASP A 81 -10.42 32.28 0.70
N GLU A 82 -11.31 32.17 -0.29
CA GLU A 82 -12.72 31.80 -0.07
C GLU A 82 -12.85 30.40 0.55
N LEU A 83 -12.12 29.42 0.03
CA LEU A 83 -12.12 28.05 0.55
C LEU A 83 -11.69 28.00 2.01
N ARG A 84 -10.63 28.75 2.40
CA ARG A 84 -10.14 28.81 3.78
C ARG A 84 -11.18 29.32 4.76
N GLN A 85 -12.13 30.16 4.34
CA GLN A 85 -13.22 30.62 5.18
C GLN A 85 -14.34 29.58 5.37
N ARG A 86 -14.35 28.52 4.55
CA ARG A 86 -15.45 27.53 4.48
C ARG A 86 -15.08 26.14 5.00
N VAL A 87 -13.82 25.94 5.38
CA VAL A 87 -13.30 24.62 5.77
C VAL A 87 -12.63 24.69 7.14
N SER A 88 -12.68 23.59 7.87
CA SER A 88 -12.10 23.50 9.21
C SER A 88 -11.43 22.15 9.43
N ILE A 89 -10.24 22.18 10.04
CA ILE A 89 -9.53 20.96 10.48
C ILE A 89 -10.15 20.32 11.72
N GLN A 90 -11.04 21.04 12.43
CA GLN A 90 -11.78 20.53 13.59
C GLN A 90 -13.25 20.21 13.24
N GLY A 91 -13.64 20.40 11.98
CA GLY A 91 -15.01 20.17 11.50
C GLY A 91 -15.31 18.70 11.19
N GLU A 92 -16.38 18.49 10.45
CA GLU A 92 -16.81 17.17 9.96
C GLU A 92 -15.76 16.56 9.00
N PRO A 93 -15.75 15.23 8.79
CA PRO A 93 -14.75 14.57 7.95
C PRO A 93 -14.56 15.19 6.56
N SER A 94 -15.63 15.63 5.91
CA SER A 94 -15.59 16.31 4.61
C SER A 94 -14.89 17.66 4.67
N GLU A 95 -15.11 18.44 5.73
CA GLU A 95 -14.46 19.74 5.95
C GLU A 95 -12.96 19.58 6.21
N ARG A 96 -12.58 18.56 6.99
CA ARG A 96 -11.16 18.27 7.26
C ARG A 96 -10.41 17.91 6.00
N ILE A 97 -10.99 17.02 5.18
CA ILE A 97 -10.41 16.65 3.89
C ILE A 97 -10.29 17.89 2.99
N ALA A 98 -11.34 18.71 2.92
CA ALA A 98 -11.31 19.93 2.14
C ALA A 98 -10.21 20.88 2.61
N ALA A 99 -10.06 21.10 3.93
CA ALA A 99 -9.01 21.95 4.50
C ALA A 99 -7.60 21.51 4.07
N TYR A 100 -7.29 20.21 4.15
CA TYR A 100 -5.99 19.71 3.68
C TYR A 100 -5.80 19.86 2.16
N MET A 101 -6.86 19.67 1.37
CA MET A 101 -6.81 19.87 -0.08
C MET A 101 -6.56 21.33 -0.45
N VAL A 102 -7.13 22.29 0.28
CA VAL A 102 -6.90 23.73 0.06
C VAL A 102 -5.42 24.06 0.24
N GLU A 103 -4.80 23.60 1.32
CA GLU A 103 -3.37 23.84 1.56
C GLU A 103 -2.48 23.11 0.54
N ALA A 104 -2.90 21.93 0.06
CA ALA A 104 -2.20 21.24 -1.03
C ALA A 104 -2.26 22.04 -2.35
N LEU A 105 -3.42 22.62 -2.69
CA LEU A 105 -3.56 23.48 -3.87
C LEU A 105 -2.74 24.77 -3.74
N ALA A 106 -2.75 25.40 -2.56
CA ALA A 106 -1.91 26.56 -2.27
C ALA A 106 -0.41 26.23 -2.41
N ALA A 107 0.03 25.08 -1.86
CA ALA A 107 1.41 24.61 -2.00
C ALA A 107 1.79 24.30 -3.45
N ARG A 108 0.86 23.75 -4.25
CA ARG A 108 1.05 23.50 -5.68
C ARG A 108 1.21 24.83 -6.44
N MET A 109 0.31 25.79 -6.19
CA MET A 109 0.34 27.11 -6.81
C MET A 109 1.64 27.85 -6.50
N ALA A 110 2.12 27.77 -5.25
CA ALA A 110 3.39 28.36 -4.81
C ALA A 110 4.64 27.55 -5.20
N THR A 111 4.49 26.39 -5.86
CA THR A 111 5.58 25.45 -6.17
C THR A 111 6.39 25.03 -4.92
N SER A 112 5.78 25.09 -3.74
CA SER A 112 6.43 24.88 -2.44
C SER A 112 6.24 23.46 -1.89
N GLY A 113 5.42 22.63 -2.54
CA GLY A 113 5.05 21.29 -2.07
C GLY A 113 6.23 20.39 -1.71
N LYS A 114 7.32 20.39 -2.51
CA LYS A 114 8.53 19.60 -2.20
C LYS A 114 9.23 20.06 -0.92
N GLY A 115 9.30 21.38 -0.71
CA GLY A 115 9.92 21.96 0.49
C GLY A 115 9.07 21.69 1.74
N LEU A 116 7.76 21.89 1.63
CA LEU A 116 6.80 21.60 2.69
C LEU A 116 6.81 20.12 3.07
N TYR A 117 6.79 19.21 2.09
CA TYR A 117 6.88 17.77 2.35
C TYR A 117 8.14 17.41 3.13
N LYS A 118 9.31 17.96 2.74
CA LYS A 118 10.57 17.75 3.46
C LYS A 118 10.57 18.36 4.86
N ALA A 119 9.93 19.51 5.05
CA ALA A 119 9.83 20.19 6.35
C ALA A 119 8.86 19.48 7.31
N LEU A 120 7.75 18.95 6.78
CA LEU A 120 6.74 18.21 7.52
C LEU A 120 7.13 16.75 7.78
N LYS A 121 8.13 16.22 7.06
CA LYS A 121 8.68 14.90 7.34
C LYS A 121 9.24 14.90 8.77
N CYS A 122 8.61 14.14 9.66
CA CYS A 122 9.05 13.99 11.04
C CYS A 122 10.50 13.49 11.07
N LYS A 123 11.39 14.27 11.69
CA LYS A 123 12.80 13.92 11.85
C LYS A 123 13.08 13.15 13.14
N GLU A 124 12.09 13.09 14.02
CA GLU A 124 12.18 12.45 15.31
C GLU A 124 11.56 11.06 15.29
N ALA A 125 12.11 10.20 16.17
CA ALA A 125 11.56 8.92 16.54
C ALA A 125 10.05 9.03 16.82
N PRO A 126 9.22 8.05 16.42
CA PRO A 126 7.88 7.94 16.99
C PRO A 126 7.93 7.92 18.52
N SER A 127 7.14 8.77 19.19
CA SER A 127 6.88 8.59 20.60
C SER A 127 6.11 7.28 20.83
N LEU A 128 6.13 6.77 22.07
CA LEU A 128 5.34 5.60 22.44
C LEU A 128 3.85 5.82 22.14
N ASP A 129 3.31 7.01 22.43
CA ASP A 129 1.92 7.37 22.12
C ASP A 129 1.62 7.29 20.62
N ARG A 130 2.57 7.71 19.77
CA ARG A 130 2.41 7.60 18.31
C ARG A 130 2.43 6.15 17.84
N LEU A 131 3.31 5.32 18.40
CA LEU A 131 3.31 3.89 18.13
C LEU A 131 2.00 3.22 18.56
N SER A 132 1.51 3.53 19.77
CA SER A 132 0.24 3.02 20.26
C SER A 132 -0.93 3.47 19.40
N ALA A 133 -0.95 4.73 18.96
CA ALA A 133 -1.98 5.22 18.04
C ALA A 133 -1.94 4.51 16.68
N MET A 134 -0.74 4.25 16.14
CA MET A 134 -0.57 3.46 14.92
C MET A 134 -1.08 2.02 15.11
N GLN A 135 -0.74 1.38 16.23
CA GLN A 135 -1.22 0.04 16.56
C GLN A 135 -2.75 0.01 16.64
N VAL A 136 -3.36 0.95 17.35
CA VAL A 136 -4.83 1.08 17.43
C VAL A 136 -5.44 1.28 16.04
N LEU A 137 -4.81 2.08 15.18
CA LEU A 137 -5.26 2.26 13.80
C LEU A 137 -5.25 0.93 13.02
N PHE A 138 -4.18 0.14 13.12
CA PHE A 138 -4.09 -1.18 12.47
C PHE A 138 -5.11 -2.19 13.01
N GLU A 139 -5.41 -2.13 14.31
CA GLU A 139 -6.35 -3.05 14.96
C GLU A 139 -7.82 -2.69 14.69
N VAL A 140 -8.16 -1.40 14.71
CA VAL A 140 -9.55 -0.93 14.62
C VAL A 140 -9.99 -0.71 13.17
N CYS A 141 -9.07 -0.32 12.27
CA CYS A 141 -9.43 -0.09 10.88
C CYS A 141 -9.67 -1.43 10.15
N PRO A 142 -10.87 -1.66 9.60
CA PRO A 142 -11.18 -2.91 8.89
C PRO A 142 -10.28 -3.13 7.68
N CYS A 143 -9.80 -2.04 7.06
CA CYS A 143 -9.00 -2.09 5.85
C CYS A 143 -7.65 -2.77 6.12
N PHE A 144 -6.91 -2.34 7.14
CA PHE A 144 -5.63 -2.96 7.53
C PHE A 144 -5.80 -4.41 7.93
N ARG A 145 -6.79 -4.68 8.80
CA ARG A 145 -7.10 -6.03 9.27
C ARG A 145 -7.45 -6.97 8.10
N PHE A 146 -8.27 -6.51 7.15
CA PHE A 146 -8.62 -7.29 5.97
C PHE A 146 -7.38 -7.62 5.13
N GLY A 147 -6.51 -6.64 4.89
CA GLY A 147 -5.26 -6.86 4.16
C GLY A 147 -4.37 -7.91 4.81
N PHE A 148 -4.15 -7.82 6.12
CA PHE A 148 -3.39 -8.82 6.86
C PHE A 148 -4.05 -10.20 6.89
N MET A 149 -5.37 -10.28 7.02
CA MET A 149 -6.09 -11.55 6.96
C MET A 149 -5.95 -12.22 5.59
N ALA A 150 -6.08 -11.45 4.51
CA ALA A 150 -5.90 -11.97 3.15
C ALA A 150 -4.45 -12.45 2.92
N ALA A 151 -3.46 -11.63 3.31
CA ALA A 151 -2.05 -11.99 3.20
C ALA A 151 -1.70 -13.24 4.01
N ASN A 152 -2.19 -13.34 5.25
CA ASN A 152 -1.99 -14.50 6.11
C ASN A 152 -2.70 -15.75 5.57
N GLY A 153 -3.88 -15.61 4.97
CA GLY A 153 -4.55 -16.71 4.27
C GLY A 153 -3.69 -17.29 3.15
N ALA A 154 -3.16 -16.44 2.28
CA ALA A 154 -2.26 -16.84 1.20
C ALA A 154 -0.94 -17.45 1.73
N ILE A 155 -0.41 -16.93 2.84
CA ILE A 155 0.76 -17.52 3.51
C ILE A 155 0.44 -18.94 3.99
N ILE A 156 -0.68 -19.13 4.71
CA ILE A 156 -1.09 -20.42 5.26
C ILE A 156 -1.28 -21.45 4.16
N GLU A 157 -1.93 -21.09 3.05
CA GLU A 157 -2.08 -21.96 1.88
C GLU A 157 -0.71 -22.39 1.32
N ALA A 158 0.26 -21.48 1.29
CA ALA A 158 1.62 -21.78 0.82
C ALA A 158 2.47 -22.59 1.82
N LEU A 159 2.02 -22.75 3.07
CA LEU A 159 2.68 -23.66 4.03
C LEU A 159 2.37 -25.13 3.73
N GLU A 160 1.29 -25.42 2.97
CA GLU A 160 0.86 -26.79 2.73
C GLU A 160 1.92 -27.59 1.96
N ASN A 161 2.30 -28.74 2.52
CA ASN A 161 3.31 -29.67 1.98
C ASN A 161 4.76 -29.19 2.00
N GLU A 162 5.03 -28.03 2.60
CA GLU A 162 6.39 -27.52 2.77
C GLU A 162 7.01 -27.99 4.08
N ARG A 163 8.35 -28.08 4.10
CA ARG A 163 9.11 -28.39 5.34
C ARG A 163 9.65 -27.14 6.01
N LYS A 164 10.00 -26.14 5.21
CA LYS A 164 10.56 -24.86 5.63
C LYS A 164 9.98 -23.77 4.73
N VAL A 165 9.53 -22.69 5.35
CA VAL A 165 8.99 -21.52 4.63
C VAL A 165 9.71 -20.30 5.14
N HIS A 166 10.14 -19.46 4.21
CA HIS A 166 10.79 -18.20 4.50
C HIS A 166 9.91 -17.05 4.03
N ILE A 167 9.50 -16.21 4.97
CA ILE A 167 8.78 -14.98 4.69
C ILE A 167 9.76 -13.82 4.78
N ILE A 168 9.84 -13.03 3.72
CA ILE A 168 10.54 -11.75 3.72
C ILE A 168 9.47 -10.66 3.75
N ASP A 169 9.56 -9.79 4.74
CA ASP A 169 8.64 -8.67 4.91
C ASP A 169 9.39 -7.36 4.94
N PHE A 170 8.95 -6.44 4.09
CA PHE A 170 9.48 -5.09 4.04
C PHE A 170 8.59 -4.22 4.92
N ASP A 171 9.16 -3.74 6.03
CA ASP A 171 8.48 -3.01 7.11
C ASP A 171 7.45 -3.83 7.90
N ILE A 172 7.95 -4.69 8.80
CA ILE A 172 7.11 -5.51 9.69
C ILE A 172 6.35 -4.67 10.74
N ASN A 173 6.56 -3.35 10.78
CA ASN A 173 5.98 -2.42 11.74
C ASN A 173 6.16 -2.90 13.19
N GLN A 174 5.07 -3.27 13.89
CA GLN A 174 5.09 -3.80 15.26
C GLN A 174 4.84 -5.31 15.32
N GLY A 175 4.86 -6.00 14.19
CA GLY A 175 4.67 -7.46 14.09
C GLY A 175 3.21 -7.93 14.23
N SER A 176 2.22 -7.04 14.21
CA SER A 176 0.80 -7.39 14.44
C SER A 176 0.24 -8.41 13.45
N GLN A 177 0.62 -8.33 12.17
CA GLN A 177 0.28 -9.35 11.16
C GLN A 177 0.77 -10.75 11.58
N TYR A 178 2.00 -10.83 12.08
CA TYR A 178 2.64 -12.09 12.45
C TYR A 178 2.15 -12.65 13.78
N ILE A 179 1.78 -11.79 14.74
CA ILE A 179 1.07 -12.22 15.94
C ILE A 179 -0.22 -12.95 15.55
N ALA A 180 -1.01 -12.37 14.65
CA ALA A 180 -2.23 -13.00 14.17
C ALA A 180 -1.97 -14.29 13.37
N LEU A 181 -0.88 -14.32 12.57
CA LEU A 181 -0.46 -15.53 11.84
C LEU A 181 -0.11 -16.66 12.81
N LEU A 182 0.78 -16.41 13.78
CA LEU A 182 1.21 -17.41 14.77
C LEU A 182 0.03 -17.96 15.57
N GLN A 183 -0.88 -17.09 16.03
CA GLN A 183 -2.10 -17.51 16.72
C GLN A 183 -3.00 -18.39 15.84
N THR A 184 -3.05 -18.12 14.53
CA THR A 184 -3.82 -18.95 13.59
C THR A 184 -3.15 -20.31 13.38
N LEU A 185 -1.82 -20.33 13.23
CA LEU A 185 -1.04 -21.56 13.04
C LEU A 185 -1.07 -22.47 14.26
N ALA A 186 -1.09 -21.91 15.48
CA ALA A 186 -1.21 -22.69 16.72
C ALA A 186 -2.47 -23.58 16.76
N ASN A 187 -3.51 -23.20 16.02
CA ASN A 187 -4.77 -23.96 15.92
C ASN A 187 -4.83 -24.87 14.68
N HIS A 188 -3.79 -24.89 13.84
CA HIS A 188 -3.75 -25.67 12.62
C HIS A 188 -3.61 -27.17 12.93
N ARG A 189 -4.35 -28.00 12.19
CA ARG A 189 -4.31 -29.47 12.35
C ARG A 189 -3.26 -30.05 11.41
N GLY A 190 -2.09 -30.39 11.94
CA GLY A 190 -1.04 -31.03 11.16
C GLY A 190 0.34 -30.69 11.67
N LYS A 191 1.37 -31.19 10.96
CA LYS A 191 2.74 -30.80 11.24
C LYS A 191 3.03 -29.47 10.53
N LEU A 192 3.37 -28.45 11.30
CA LEU A 192 3.77 -27.16 10.76
C LEU A 192 5.21 -27.22 10.20
N PRO A 193 5.50 -26.51 9.09
CA PRO A 193 6.87 -26.27 8.66
C PRO A 193 7.61 -25.36 9.65
N LEU A 194 8.94 -25.32 9.55
CA LEU A 194 9.72 -24.25 10.17
C LEU A 194 9.43 -22.94 9.45
N LEU A 195 8.93 -21.95 10.18
CA LEU A 195 8.65 -20.62 9.67
C LEU A 195 9.81 -19.67 9.98
N ARG A 196 10.55 -19.24 8.96
CA ARG A 196 11.57 -18.21 9.08
C ARG A 196 10.99 -16.87 8.64
N LEU A 197 11.03 -15.86 9.50
CA LEU A 197 10.62 -14.50 9.16
C LEU A 197 11.84 -13.58 9.12
N THR A 198 12.09 -13.00 7.95
CA THR A 198 13.05 -11.91 7.79
C THR A 198 12.31 -10.59 7.69
N GLY A 199 12.48 -9.74 8.71
CA GLY A 199 12.07 -8.34 8.63
C GLY A 199 13.16 -7.53 7.94
N VAL A 200 12.78 -6.72 6.96
CA VAL A 200 13.65 -5.77 6.27
C VAL A 200 13.22 -4.36 6.64
N ASP A 201 14.10 -3.64 7.33
CA ASP A 201 13.90 -2.23 7.64
C ASP A 201 14.87 -1.35 6.86
N ASP A 202 14.32 -0.33 6.21
CA ASP A 202 15.11 0.68 5.50
C ASP A 202 15.86 1.57 6.51
N PRO A 203 17.21 1.63 6.47
CA PRO A 203 17.99 2.52 7.32
C PRO A 203 17.75 4.01 7.08
N GLU A 204 16.95 4.43 6.11
CA GLU A 204 16.46 5.81 5.96
C GLU A 204 15.01 5.99 6.46
N SER A 205 14.33 4.90 6.81
CA SER A 205 13.04 4.93 7.50
C SER A 205 13.18 5.58 8.88
N MET A 206 12.36 6.61 9.14
CA MET A 206 12.33 7.35 10.41
C MET A 206 11.70 6.54 11.56
N GLN A 207 11.13 5.36 11.27
CA GLN A 207 10.53 4.49 12.29
C GLN A 207 11.56 3.81 13.21
N ARG A 208 12.86 3.85 12.85
CA ARG A 208 13.95 3.11 13.52
C ARG A 208 14.21 3.40 15.00
N ALA A 209 13.73 4.51 15.56
CA ALA A 209 14.23 4.95 16.86
C ALA A 209 13.48 4.40 18.08
N THR A 210 12.43 3.59 17.91
CA THR A 210 11.54 3.25 19.03
C THR A 210 11.31 1.75 19.25
N GLY A 211 12.08 0.89 18.58
CA GLY A 211 12.13 -0.54 18.86
C GLY A 211 13.01 -1.19 17.83
N SER A 212 14.22 -1.62 18.21
CA SER A 212 15.09 -2.31 17.26
C SER A 212 14.30 -3.49 16.68
N LEU A 213 14.35 -3.71 15.37
CA LEU A 213 13.76 -4.85 14.69
C LEU A 213 13.95 -6.18 15.45
N ASN A 214 15.10 -6.33 16.13
CA ASN A 214 15.42 -7.42 17.05
C ASN A 214 14.43 -7.60 18.23
N LEU A 215 13.92 -6.51 18.82
CA LEU A 215 12.96 -6.56 19.92
C LEU A 215 11.60 -7.06 19.45
N ILE A 216 11.19 -6.66 18.24
CA ILE A 216 9.97 -7.20 17.61
C ILE A 216 10.17 -8.69 17.34
N GLY A 217 11.31 -9.06 16.75
CA GLY A 217 11.73 -10.44 16.55
C GLY A 217 11.66 -11.29 17.82
N GLN A 218 12.31 -10.84 18.89
CA GLN A 218 12.32 -11.52 20.19
C GLN A 218 10.91 -11.73 20.75
N ARG A 219 10.02 -10.74 20.62
CA ARG A 219 8.62 -10.88 21.05
C ARG A 219 7.86 -11.91 20.23
N LEU A 220 8.12 -11.97 18.91
CA LEU A 220 7.52 -12.97 18.03
C LEU A 220 8.04 -14.37 18.31
N GLU A 221 9.35 -14.53 18.55
CA GLU A 221 9.96 -15.80 18.93
C GLU A 221 9.42 -16.32 20.26
N GLN A 222 9.31 -15.46 21.28
CA GLN A 222 8.70 -15.82 22.57
C GLN A 222 7.24 -16.25 22.42
N LEU A 223 6.47 -15.55 21.58
CA LEU A 223 5.09 -15.93 21.30
C LEU A 223 5.01 -17.27 20.57
N ALA A 224 5.88 -17.50 19.58
CA ALA A 224 5.91 -18.75 18.83
C ALA A 224 6.30 -19.94 19.72
N GLU A 225 7.27 -19.76 20.61
CA GLU A 225 7.64 -20.76 21.63
C GLU A 225 6.45 -21.10 22.53
N ALA A 226 5.76 -20.09 23.06
CA ALA A 226 4.57 -20.27 23.91
C ALA A 226 3.39 -20.95 23.18
N LEU A 227 3.33 -20.82 21.86
CA LEU A 227 2.32 -21.43 20.99
C LEU A 227 2.78 -22.75 20.35
N GLU A 228 3.99 -23.23 20.67
CA GLU A 228 4.61 -24.42 20.10
C GLU A 228 4.69 -24.40 18.56
N VAL A 229 4.86 -23.20 17.97
CA VAL A 229 5.04 -23.00 16.53
C VAL A 229 6.53 -22.96 16.19
N PRO A 230 7.05 -23.83 15.29
CA PRO A 230 8.45 -23.78 14.86
C PRO A 230 8.73 -22.46 14.11
N PHE A 231 9.53 -21.58 14.71
CA PHE A 231 9.71 -20.22 14.22
C PHE A 231 11.13 -19.70 14.47
N GLU A 232 11.66 -18.93 13.52
CA GLU A 232 12.95 -18.22 13.62
C GLU A 232 12.80 -16.80 13.04
N PHE A 233 13.45 -15.82 13.67
CA PHE A 233 13.44 -14.44 13.19
C PHE A 233 14.83 -13.94 12.77
N GLN A 234 14.86 -13.17 11.68
CA GLN A 234 16.06 -12.46 11.22
C GLN A 234 15.77 -10.98 10.96
N ALA A 235 16.57 -10.11 11.55
CA ALA A 235 16.55 -8.69 11.27
C ALA A 235 17.55 -8.33 10.17
N VAL A 236 17.07 -7.69 9.10
CA VAL A 236 17.90 -7.16 8.02
C VAL A 236 17.72 -5.65 7.94
N VAL A 237 18.84 -4.93 8.01
CA VAL A 237 18.87 -3.48 7.81
C VAL A 237 19.41 -3.21 6.42
N ALA A 238 18.52 -2.91 5.47
CA ALA A 238 18.87 -2.66 4.08
C ALA A 238 17.81 -1.79 3.41
N ASN A 239 18.26 -0.90 2.52
CA ASN A 239 17.35 -0.21 1.62
C ASN A 239 16.65 -1.25 0.75
N THR A 240 15.34 -1.10 0.53
CA THR A 240 14.55 -2.02 -0.30
C THR A 240 15.16 -2.26 -1.68
N GLU A 241 15.80 -1.24 -2.26
CA GLU A 241 16.49 -1.32 -3.56
C GLU A 241 17.83 -2.08 -3.52
N ALA A 242 18.45 -2.20 -2.35
CA ALA A 242 19.77 -2.82 -2.16
C ALA A 242 19.70 -4.26 -1.63
N VAL A 243 18.48 -4.79 -1.42
CA VAL A 243 18.29 -6.16 -0.94
C VAL A 243 18.73 -7.16 -2.01
N THR A 244 19.60 -8.08 -1.62
CA THR A 244 20.06 -9.18 -2.47
C THR A 244 19.75 -10.53 -1.81
N PRO A 245 19.65 -11.63 -2.58
CA PRO A 245 19.43 -12.96 -2.00
C PRO A 245 20.45 -13.36 -0.93
N ALA A 246 21.70 -12.89 -1.07
CA ALA A 246 22.77 -13.14 -0.10
C ALA A 246 22.54 -12.43 1.25
N ILE A 247 21.96 -11.22 1.23
CA ILE A 247 21.63 -10.47 2.46
C ILE A 247 20.47 -11.14 3.20
N LEU A 248 19.55 -11.76 2.46
CA LEU A 248 18.37 -12.44 2.99
C LEU A 248 18.65 -13.87 3.46
N ASP A 249 19.88 -14.35 3.29
CA ASP A 249 20.28 -15.74 3.55
C ASP A 249 19.32 -16.74 2.92
N HIS A 250 18.92 -16.51 1.66
CA HIS A 250 17.95 -17.34 0.98
C HIS A 250 18.52 -18.73 0.67
N HIS A 251 17.78 -19.78 1.06
CA HIS A 251 18.15 -21.16 0.74
C HIS A 251 17.23 -21.78 -0.32
N PRO A 252 17.72 -22.67 -1.21
CA PRO A 252 16.88 -23.28 -2.24
C PRO A 252 15.87 -24.32 -1.72
N ASP A 253 16.00 -24.75 -0.46
CA ASP A 253 15.18 -25.80 0.16
C ASP A 253 13.97 -25.27 0.95
N GLU A 254 13.78 -23.95 0.97
CA GLU A 254 12.64 -23.27 1.58
C GLU A 254 11.70 -22.70 0.51
N ALA A 255 10.39 -22.78 0.77
CA ALA A 255 9.43 -22.02 -0.02
C ALA A 255 9.50 -20.54 0.39
N LEU A 256 9.72 -19.66 -0.59
CA LEU A 256 9.88 -18.23 -0.34
C LEU A 256 8.56 -17.49 -0.52
N ILE A 257 8.27 -16.60 0.41
CA ILE A 257 7.15 -15.67 0.38
C ILE A 257 7.69 -14.26 0.55
N VAL A 258 7.24 -13.33 -0.29
CA VAL A 258 7.58 -11.91 -0.17
C VAL A 258 6.33 -11.10 0.12
N ASN A 259 6.34 -10.37 1.23
CA ASN A 259 5.23 -9.57 1.73
C ASN A 259 5.59 -8.08 1.69
N PHE A 260 4.78 -7.30 0.97
CA PHE A 260 4.84 -5.83 0.92
C PHE A 260 3.57 -5.25 1.51
N ALA A 261 3.52 -5.17 2.84
CA ALA A 261 2.40 -4.56 3.53
C ALA A 261 2.50 -3.02 3.50
N PHE A 262 1.69 -2.37 2.68
CA PHE A 262 1.62 -0.91 2.59
C PHE A 262 2.94 -0.23 2.24
N GLN A 263 3.86 -0.91 1.55
CA GLN A 263 5.17 -0.34 1.21
C GLN A 263 5.31 0.06 -0.27
N LEU A 264 4.60 -0.57 -1.20
CA LEU A 264 4.86 -0.34 -2.63
C LEU A 264 4.59 1.12 -3.05
N HIS A 265 3.70 1.83 -2.34
CA HIS A 265 3.39 3.23 -2.64
C HIS A 265 4.55 4.19 -2.32
N HIS A 266 5.57 3.74 -1.58
CA HIS A 266 6.82 4.47 -1.39
C HIS A 266 7.82 4.29 -2.54
N MET A 267 7.63 3.28 -3.41
CA MET A 267 8.45 3.08 -4.59
C MET A 267 7.87 3.83 -5.79
N PRO A 268 8.68 4.62 -6.53
CA PRO A 268 8.29 5.22 -7.80
C PRO A 268 7.71 4.18 -8.75
N ASP A 269 6.59 4.51 -9.40
CA ASP A 269 6.08 3.74 -10.52
C ASP A 269 6.53 4.35 -11.86
N GLU A 270 6.12 3.70 -12.96
CA GLU A 270 6.46 4.11 -14.32
C GLU A 270 5.93 5.50 -14.70
N SER A 271 5.00 6.07 -13.93
CA SER A 271 4.53 7.45 -14.13
C SER A 271 5.48 8.50 -13.54
N VAL A 272 6.36 8.10 -12.62
CA VAL A 272 7.30 8.98 -11.91
C VAL A 272 8.75 8.73 -12.31
N SER A 273 9.10 7.51 -12.73
CA SER A 273 10.45 7.12 -13.13
C SER A 273 10.43 6.21 -14.35
N THR A 274 11.38 6.39 -15.28
CA THR A 274 11.58 5.46 -16.41
C THR A 274 12.28 4.16 -15.98
N VAL A 275 12.81 4.11 -14.76
CA VAL A 275 13.38 2.90 -14.16
C VAL A 275 12.26 2.19 -13.39
N ASN A 276 11.84 1.02 -13.88
CA ASN A 276 10.83 0.20 -13.21
C ASN A 276 11.43 -0.51 -11.99
N GLN A 277 11.64 0.24 -10.91
CA GLN A 277 12.20 -0.28 -9.64
C GLN A 277 11.30 -1.36 -9.02
N ARG A 278 9.98 -1.29 -9.26
CA ARG A 278 9.01 -2.33 -8.83
C ARG A 278 9.16 -3.63 -9.62
N GLY A 279 9.67 -3.57 -10.84
CA GLY A 279 9.81 -4.70 -11.76
C GLY A 279 11.20 -5.34 -11.77
N THR A 280 12.26 -4.63 -11.36
CA THR A 280 13.65 -5.12 -11.54
C THR A 280 14.24 -5.83 -10.32
N ASN A 281 13.83 -5.50 -9.09
CA ASN A 281 14.52 -5.99 -7.88
C ASN A 281 13.93 -7.29 -7.33
N PHE A 282 12.65 -7.53 -7.59
CA PHE A 282 11.86 -8.61 -7.00
C PHE A 282 11.75 -9.92 -7.82
N PRO A 283 11.99 -9.96 -9.15
CA PRO A 283 12.02 -11.22 -9.89
C PRO A 283 13.18 -12.15 -9.53
N ILE A 284 14.24 -11.64 -8.88
CA ILE A 284 15.46 -12.40 -8.59
C ILE A 284 15.21 -13.51 -7.56
N LEU A 285 14.20 -13.33 -6.71
CA LEU A 285 13.90 -14.23 -5.59
C LEU A 285 12.98 -15.40 -5.96
N SER A 286 12.33 -15.38 -7.13
CA SER A 286 11.38 -16.43 -7.59
C SER A 286 10.46 -17.01 -6.49
N PRO A 287 9.74 -16.17 -5.72
CA PRO A 287 8.95 -16.67 -4.59
C PRO A 287 7.70 -17.42 -5.05
N ALA A 288 7.25 -18.33 -4.17
CA ALA A 288 6.01 -19.07 -4.31
C ALA A 288 4.78 -18.14 -4.16
N VAL A 289 4.87 -17.13 -3.29
CA VAL A 289 3.81 -16.14 -3.05
C VAL A 289 4.37 -14.72 -3.02
N TYR A 290 3.71 -13.83 -3.75
CA TYR A 290 3.87 -12.38 -3.65
C TYR A 290 2.59 -11.75 -3.07
N ASN A 291 2.71 -11.18 -1.87
CA ASN A 291 1.63 -10.45 -1.22
C ASN A 291 1.88 -8.94 -1.32
N VAL A 292 0.93 -8.22 -1.92
CA VAL A 292 0.98 -6.77 -2.06
C VAL A 292 -0.28 -6.17 -1.45
N LEU A 293 -0.09 -5.35 -0.40
CA LEU A 293 -1.16 -4.56 0.22
C LEU A 293 -0.90 -3.08 -0.10
N THR A 294 -1.82 -2.41 -0.80
CA THR A 294 -1.74 -0.97 -1.12
C THR A 294 -2.93 -0.20 -0.58
#